data_AF-A0A2R6HZV9-F1
#
_entry.id   AF-A0A2R6HZV9-F1
#
_cell.length_a   1.000
_cell.length_b   1.000
_cell.length_c   1.000
_cell.angle_alpha   90.00
_cell.angle_beta   90.00
_cell.angle_gamma   90.00
#
_symmetry.space_group_name_H-M   'P 1'
#
loop_
_entity.id
_entity.type
_entity.pdbx_description
1 polymer ?
#
loop_
_entity_poly.entity_id
_entity_poly.type
_entity_poly.pdbx_seq_one_letter_code
_entity_poly.pdbx_strand_id
1 'polypeptide(L)'
;MHSETLDSSHRSPVAALLAWLRVAFPSLDPDSRLGRRLHRAHRAVDRFRVREHLRRTERALRRAGRRDLPPEQRRRREHHLDRLRAYWQRGSFPSNVAEPGRAPAFVSPDDGTLCAVANLLEPDRPAVVARTADVANTVRVETTEGTPLDGVIDEWAAHNGFTRAELARIQPTYPHGVQFATTCGPVACWVAGAACALVGSAVFAATEWVGYRLVGEWFPAKPLKRRAALGYATAMNGFLAVFLALLLYALFP
;
A
#
# COMPACT_ATOMS: atom_id res chain seq x y z
N MET A 1 11.68 -23.79 58.23
CA MET A 1 10.39 -23.06 58.25
C MET A 1 10.72 -21.58 58.23
N HIS A 2 10.35 -20.72 57.29
CA HIS A 2 9.61 -20.80 56.03
C HIS A 2 10.25 -19.70 55.16
N SER A 3 10.51 -19.96 53.90
CA SER A 3 10.76 -18.89 52.91
C SER A 3 9.79 -19.14 51.78
N GLU A 4 8.73 -18.36 51.78
CA GLU A 4 7.68 -18.32 50.76
C GLU A 4 8.25 -18.00 49.38
N THR A 5 7.80 -18.80 48.42
CA THR A 5 7.90 -18.54 46.99
C THR A 5 6.88 -17.47 46.59
N LEU A 6 7.35 -16.26 46.29
CA LEU A 6 6.56 -15.25 45.58
C LEU A 6 6.96 -15.28 44.10
N ASP A 7 6.28 -16.16 43.37
CA ASP A 7 6.10 -16.07 41.93
C ASP A 7 5.20 -14.87 41.64
N SER A 8 5.78 -13.78 41.14
CA SER A 8 5.00 -12.67 40.58
C SER A 8 5.26 -12.61 39.08
N SER A 9 4.26 -13.09 38.34
CA SER A 9 4.19 -12.94 36.90
C SER A 9 4.13 -11.45 36.56
N HIS A 10 5.28 -10.87 36.20
CA HIS A 10 5.36 -9.51 35.69
C HIS A 10 4.81 -9.50 34.25
N ARG A 11 3.47 -9.55 34.10
CA ARG A 11 2.83 -9.21 32.84
C ARG A 11 3.06 -7.72 32.64
N SER A 12 3.86 -7.37 31.63
CA SER A 12 4.17 -5.97 31.35
C SER A 12 2.85 -5.19 31.17
N PRO A 13 2.75 -3.95 31.68
CA PRO A 13 1.58 -3.10 31.49
C PRO A 13 1.26 -2.89 30.00
N VAL A 14 2.26 -3.02 29.14
CA VAL A 14 2.12 -3.03 27.67
C VAL A 14 1.33 -4.25 27.18
N ALA A 15 1.59 -5.44 27.72
CA ALA A 15 0.84 -6.66 27.36
C ALA A 15 -0.63 -6.58 27.80
N ALA A 16 -0.91 -5.99 28.96
CA ALA A 16 -2.28 -5.77 29.45
C ALA A 16 -3.03 -4.74 28.60
N LEU A 17 -2.36 -3.65 28.20
CA LEU A 17 -2.93 -2.62 27.32
C LEU A 17 -3.22 -3.17 25.91
N LEU A 18 -2.28 -3.94 25.33
CA LEU A 18 -2.48 -4.60 24.03
C LEU A 18 -3.61 -5.64 24.07
N ALA A 19 -3.74 -6.39 25.18
CA ALA A 19 -4.84 -7.32 25.37
C ALA A 19 -6.19 -6.58 25.49
N TRP A 20 -6.24 -5.47 26.23
CA TRP A 20 -7.44 -4.66 26.36
C TRP A 20 -7.85 -3.99 25.03
N LEU A 21 -6.89 -3.45 24.28
CA LEU A 21 -7.15 -2.86 22.95
C LEU A 21 -7.67 -3.89 21.94
N ARG A 22 -7.16 -5.13 21.97
CA ARG A 22 -7.67 -6.24 21.14
C ARG A 22 -9.12 -6.63 21.49
N VAL A 23 -9.49 -6.56 22.76
CA VAL A 23 -10.86 -6.86 23.23
C VAL A 23 -11.81 -5.70 22.95
N ALA A 24 -11.35 -4.45 23.13
CA ALA A 24 -12.16 -3.25 22.91
C ALA A 24 -12.38 -2.93 21.43
N PHE A 25 -11.43 -3.30 20.55
CA PHE A 25 -11.48 -3.02 19.11
C PHE A 25 -11.15 -4.26 18.25
N PRO A 26 -12.03 -5.28 18.24
CA PRO A 26 -11.80 -6.51 17.47
C PRO A 26 -11.70 -6.28 15.94
N SER A 27 -12.12 -5.12 15.44
CA SER A 27 -11.97 -4.70 14.05
C SER A 27 -10.57 -4.19 13.67
N LEU A 28 -9.72 -3.86 14.67
CA LEU A 28 -8.32 -3.43 14.47
C LEU A 28 -7.33 -4.60 14.54
N ASP A 29 -7.80 -5.82 14.83
CA ASP A 29 -6.97 -7.02 14.74
C ASP A 29 -6.68 -7.35 13.26
N PRO A 30 -5.41 -7.43 12.82
CA PRO A 30 -5.07 -7.90 11.47
C PRO A 30 -5.61 -9.31 11.16
N ASP A 31 -5.82 -10.13 12.19
CA ASP A 31 -6.42 -11.47 12.09
C ASP A 31 -7.96 -11.46 12.16
N SER A 32 -8.58 -10.29 12.19
CA SER A 32 -10.02 -10.17 11.95
C SER A 32 -10.38 -10.51 10.50
N ARG A 33 -11.64 -10.88 10.26
CA ARG A 33 -12.14 -11.11 8.89
C ARG A 33 -11.98 -9.86 8.01
N LEU A 34 -12.13 -8.67 8.60
CA LEU A 34 -11.99 -7.39 7.91
C LEU A 34 -10.51 -7.09 7.61
N GLY A 35 -9.61 -7.26 8.59
CA GLY A 35 -8.17 -7.10 8.43
C GLY A 35 -7.62 -7.95 7.28
N ARG A 36 -7.98 -9.25 7.26
CA ARG A 36 -7.61 -10.15 6.15
C ARG A 36 -8.15 -9.69 4.78
N ARG A 37 -9.37 -9.16 4.72
CA ARG A 37 -9.97 -8.65 3.47
C ARG A 37 -9.24 -7.40 2.98
N LEU A 38 -8.97 -6.44 3.86
CA LEU A 38 -8.23 -5.23 3.55
C LEU A 38 -6.81 -5.56 3.08
N HIS A 39 -6.11 -6.46 3.77
CA HIS A 39 -4.79 -6.92 3.35
C HIS A 39 -4.82 -7.58 1.95
N ARG A 40 -5.84 -8.41 1.65
CA ARG A 40 -6.00 -8.99 0.31
C ARG A 40 -6.26 -7.93 -0.75
N ALA A 41 -7.07 -6.92 -0.44
CA ALA A 41 -7.35 -5.79 -1.33
C ALA A 41 -6.09 -4.97 -1.62
N HIS A 42 -5.31 -4.60 -0.60
CA HIS A 42 -4.03 -3.92 -0.76
C HIS A 42 -3.07 -4.72 -1.65
N ARG A 43 -2.88 -6.01 -1.35
CA ARG A 43 -2.06 -6.90 -2.20
C ARG A 43 -2.57 -6.99 -3.63
N ALA A 44 -3.88 -6.86 -3.88
CA ALA A 44 -4.43 -6.86 -5.22
C ALA A 44 -4.11 -5.54 -5.96
N VAL A 45 -4.23 -4.40 -5.28
CA VAL A 45 -3.88 -3.08 -5.82
C VAL A 45 -2.38 -3.00 -6.15
N ASP A 46 -1.51 -3.44 -5.25
CA ASP A 46 -0.07 -3.44 -5.51
C ASP A 46 0.31 -4.39 -6.65
N ARG A 47 -0.29 -5.59 -6.71
CA ARG A 47 -0.10 -6.49 -7.85
C ARG A 47 -0.55 -5.84 -9.17
N PHE A 48 -1.68 -5.13 -9.16
CA PHE A 48 -2.13 -4.40 -10.34
C PHE A 48 -1.12 -3.30 -10.75
N ARG A 49 -0.64 -2.50 -9.80
CA ARG A 49 0.35 -1.45 -10.04
C ARG A 49 1.65 -2.00 -10.63
N VAL A 50 2.19 -3.08 -10.04
CA VAL A 50 3.44 -3.72 -10.51
C VAL A 50 3.23 -4.33 -11.89
N ARG A 51 2.11 -5.04 -12.11
CA ARG A 51 1.78 -5.61 -13.42
C ARG A 51 1.69 -4.52 -14.50
N GLU A 52 1.01 -3.42 -14.21
CA GLU A 52 0.84 -2.32 -15.15
C GLU A 52 2.17 -1.59 -15.43
N HIS A 53 2.99 -1.38 -14.40
CA HIS A 53 4.36 -0.87 -14.55
C HIS A 53 5.17 -1.74 -15.52
N LEU A 54 5.25 -3.05 -15.26
CA LEU A 54 6.02 -3.99 -16.08
C LEU A 54 5.48 -4.10 -17.50
N ARG A 55 4.15 -4.07 -17.69
CA ARG A 55 3.52 -4.03 -19.01
C ARG A 55 3.92 -2.78 -19.80
N ARG A 56 3.93 -1.60 -19.16
CA ARG A 56 4.34 -0.34 -19.81
C ARG A 56 5.82 -0.34 -20.12
N THR A 57 6.65 -0.79 -19.18
CA THR A 57 8.10 -0.91 -19.35
C THR A 57 8.44 -1.85 -20.50
N GLU A 58 7.88 -3.06 -20.52
CA GLU A 58 8.10 -4.03 -21.62
C GLU A 58 7.71 -3.46 -22.99
N ARG A 59 6.54 -2.82 -23.09
CA ARG A 59 6.11 -2.15 -24.33
C ARG A 59 7.06 -1.02 -24.75
N ALA A 60 7.52 -0.22 -23.81
CA ALA A 60 8.46 0.86 -24.08
C ALA A 60 9.81 0.31 -24.58
N LEU A 61 10.32 -0.75 -23.95
CA LEU A 61 11.59 -1.38 -24.32
C LEU A 61 11.55 -2.06 -25.71
N ARG A 62 10.41 -2.62 -26.10
CA ARG A 62 10.21 -3.14 -27.48
C ARG A 62 10.11 -2.02 -28.51
N ARG A 63 9.36 -0.96 -28.19
CA ARG A 63 9.20 0.20 -29.10
C ARG A 63 10.49 0.97 -29.32
N ALA A 64 11.31 1.10 -28.27
CA ALA A 64 12.60 1.78 -28.36
C ALA A 64 13.51 1.14 -29.41
N GLY A 65 13.29 -0.14 -29.76
CA GLY A 65 13.83 -0.78 -30.96
C GLY A 65 15.33 -0.55 -31.13
N ARG A 66 16.16 -1.34 -30.44
CA ARG A 66 17.62 -1.22 -30.46
C ARG A 66 18.22 -1.79 -31.76
N ARG A 67 17.94 -1.12 -32.88
CA ARG A 67 18.38 -1.52 -34.24
C ARG A 67 19.90 -1.45 -34.41
N ASP A 68 20.56 -0.70 -33.53
CA ASP A 68 22.01 -0.58 -33.40
C ASP A 68 22.67 -1.84 -32.82
N LEU A 69 21.91 -2.75 -32.19
CA LEU A 69 22.47 -3.97 -31.62
C LEU A 69 22.75 -5.05 -32.68
N PRO A 70 23.84 -5.82 -32.52
CA PRO A 70 24.09 -7.03 -33.27
C PRO A 70 22.88 -7.98 -33.30
N PRO A 71 22.68 -8.75 -34.40
CA PRO A 71 21.54 -9.64 -34.54
C PRO A 71 21.34 -10.63 -33.39
N GLU A 72 22.44 -11.12 -32.80
CA GLU A 72 22.39 -12.05 -31.67
C GLU A 72 21.91 -11.38 -30.38
N GLN A 73 22.44 -10.19 -30.03
CA GLN A 73 21.98 -9.42 -28.88
C GLN A 73 20.50 -9.05 -29.01
N ARG A 74 20.03 -8.70 -30.22
CA ARG A 74 18.61 -8.47 -30.47
C ARG A 74 17.75 -9.71 -30.19
N ARG A 75 18.20 -10.89 -30.62
CA ARG A 75 17.48 -12.16 -30.34
C ARG A 75 17.39 -12.44 -28.84
N ARG A 76 18.49 -12.28 -28.11
CA ARG A 76 18.52 -12.44 -26.65
C ARG A 76 17.63 -11.42 -25.94
N ARG A 77 17.66 -10.17 -26.38
CA ARG A 77 16.79 -9.11 -25.85
C ARG A 77 15.31 -9.46 -25.99
N GLU A 78 14.88 -9.87 -27.19
CA GLU A 78 13.48 -10.25 -27.43
C GLU A 78 13.07 -11.46 -26.58
N HIS A 79 13.94 -12.47 -26.45
CA HIS A 79 13.72 -13.62 -25.57
C HIS A 79 13.48 -13.21 -24.11
N HIS A 80 14.30 -12.30 -23.58
CA HIS A 80 14.14 -11.80 -22.21
C HIS A 80 12.91 -10.91 -22.04
N LEU A 81 12.52 -10.14 -23.06
CA LEU A 81 11.27 -9.38 -23.04
C LEU A 81 10.03 -10.30 -23.11
N ASP A 82 10.12 -11.45 -23.78
CA ASP A 82 9.08 -12.49 -23.74
C ASP A 82 9.00 -13.13 -22.35
N ARG A 83 10.15 -13.41 -21.72
CA ARG A 83 10.21 -13.89 -20.34
C ARG A 83 9.65 -12.87 -19.35
N LEU A 84 9.93 -11.58 -19.53
CA LEU A 84 9.35 -10.49 -18.74
C LEU A 84 7.84 -10.42 -18.93
N ARG A 85 7.35 -10.62 -20.18
CA ARG A 85 5.93 -10.70 -20.47
C ARG A 85 5.24 -11.84 -19.74
N ALA A 86 5.80 -13.03 -19.81
CA ALA A 86 5.28 -14.18 -19.06
C ALA A 86 5.26 -13.90 -17.54
N TYR A 87 6.31 -13.28 -17.01
CA TYR A 87 6.41 -12.92 -15.59
C TYR A 87 5.29 -11.97 -15.14
N TRP A 88 5.10 -10.82 -15.80
CA TRP A 88 4.05 -9.89 -15.36
C TRP A 88 2.63 -10.40 -15.64
N GLN A 89 2.45 -11.32 -16.59
CA GLN A 89 1.18 -12.00 -16.83
C GLN A 89 0.82 -12.98 -15.70
N ARG A 90 1.81 -13.71 -15.14
CA ARG A 90 1.59 -14.56 -13.96
C ARG A 90 1.18 -13.76 -12.72
N GLY A 91 1.73 -12.56 -12.56
CA GLY A 91 1.33 -11.65 -11.47
C GLY A 91 1.79 -12.08 -10.07
N SER A 92 2.80 -12.97 -9.99
CA SER A 92 3.48 -13.32 -8.74
C SER A 92 4.66 -12.38 -8.55
N PHE A 93 4.58 -11.53 -7.52
CA PHE A 93 5.59 -10.51 -7.23
C PHE A 93 5.98 -10.61 -5.76
N PRO A 94 7.24 -10.32 -5.40
CA PRO A 94 7.69 -10.40 -4.02
C PRO A 94 7.06 -9.33 -3.13
N SER A 95 7.11 -9.59 -1.83
CA SER A 95 6.83 -8.65 -0.75
C SER A 95 8.13 -8.03 -0.22
N ASN A 96 8.09 -6.75 0.15
CA ASN A 96 9.16 -6.16 0.95
C ASN A 96 8.83 -6.41 2.43
N VAL A 97 9.74 -7.06 3.14
CA VAL A 97 9.64 -7.30 4.59
C VAL A 97 10.86 -6.73 5.35
N ALA A 98 11.81 -6.14 4.63
CA ALA A 98 13.08 -5.70 5.18
C ALA A 98 13.07 -4.22 5.56
N GLU A 99 12.46 -3.37 4.73
CA GLU A 99 12.49 -1.92 4.92
C GLU A 99 11.08 -1.34 5.08
N PRO A 100 10.87 -0.40 6.02
CA PRO A 100 9.65 0.39 6.07
C PRO A 100 9.40 1.14 4.74
N GLY A 101 8.14 1.30 4.37
CA GLY A 101 7.78 2.00 3.13
C GLY A 101 7.93 1.14 1.88
N ARG A 102 8.30 1.74 0.74
CA ARG A 102 8.45 1.03 -0.53
C ARG A 102 9.93 0.84 -0.87
N ALA A 103 10.37 -0.41 -0.96
CA ALA A 103 11.73 -0.77 -1.33
C ALA A 103 11.74 -1.91 -2.36
N PRO A 104 12.82 -2.08 -3.14
CA PRO A 104 13.03 -3.31 -3.88
C PRO A 104 13.07 -4.51 -2.94
N ALA A 105 12.69 -5.66 -3.46
CA ALA A 105 12.93 -6.96 -2.84
C ALA A 105 13.37 -7.88 -3.97
N PHE A 106 14.58 -8.42 -3.91
CA PHE A 106 15.15 -9.22 -4.97
C PHE A 106 14.51 -10.60 -5.03
N VAL A 107 14.30 -11.21 -3.86
CA VAL A 107 13.55 -12.45 -3.65
C VAL A 107 12.69 -12.30 -2.39
N SER A 108 11.44 -12.78 -2.43
CA SER A 108 10.60 -12.83 -1.23
C SER A 108 11.12 -13.88 -0.26
N PRO A 109 11.37 -13.55 1.02
CA PRO A 109 11.80 -14.53 2.02
C PRO A 109 10.75 -15.60 2.33
N ASP A 110 9.46 -15.30 2.11
CA ASP A 110 8.35 -16.15 2.54
C ASP A 110 8.13 -17.34 1.59
N ASP A 111 8.19 -17.10 0.28
CA ASP A 111 7.82 -18.07 -0.76
C ASP A 111 8.84 -18.19 -1.90
N GLY A 112 9.97 -17.48 -1.81
CA GLY A 112 11.01 -17.49 -2.83
C GLY A 112 10.63 -16.77 -4.13
N THR A 113 9.54 -16.00 -4.16
CA THR A 113 9.13 -15.27 -5.37
C THR A 113 10.21 -14.29 -5.81
N LEU A 114 10.68 -14.45 -7.04
CA LEU A 114 11.67 -13.56 -7.63
C LEU A 114 11.07 -12.21 -8.04
N CYS A 115 11.85 -11.15 -7.90
CA CYS A 115 11.55 -9.87 -8.55
C CYS A 115 11.69 -9.94 -10.07
N ALA A 116 11.25 -8.91 -10.79
CA ALA A 116 11.31 -8.90 -12.25
C ALA A 116 12.74 -9.09 -12.79
N VAL A 117 13.73 -8.40 -12.20
CA VAL A 117 15.14 -8.50 -12.63
C VAL A 117 15.74 -9.85 -12.23
N ALA A 118 15.49 -10.32 -11.00
CA ALA A 118 15.93 -11.64 -10.55
C ALA A 118 15.36 -12.75 -11.45
N ASN A 119 14.09 -12.66 -11.85
CA ASN A 119 13.47 -13.60 -12.79
C ASN A 119 14.15 -13.61 -14.17
N LEU A 120 14.73 -12.49 -14.62
CA LEU A 120 15.50 -12.43 -15.87
C LEU A 120 16.89 -13.05 -15.71
N LEU A 121 17.56 -12.83 -14.58
CA LEU A 121 18.91 -13.34 -14.31
C LEU A 121 18.96 -14.82 -13.96
N GLU A 122 17.91 -15.33 -13.31
CA GLU A 122 17.91 -16.67 -12.69
C GLU A 122 18.35 -17.82 -13.63
N PRO A 123 17.98 -17.87 -14.92
CA PRO A 123 18.43 -18.95 -15.81
C PRO A 123 19.95 -18.97 -16.03
N ASP A 124 20.58 -17.80 -16.06
CA ASP A 124 22.01 -17.65 -16.41
C ASP A 124 22.89 -17.53 -15.16
N ARG A 125 22.36 -16.95 -14.08
CA ARG A 125 23.11 -16.53 -12.89
C ARG A 125 22.39 -16.89 -11.59
N PRO A 126 21.92 -18.15 -11.38
CA PRO A 126 21.13 -18.51 -10.20
C PRO A 126 21.90 -18.32 -8.88
N ALA A 127 23.21 -18.60 -8.87
CA ALA A 127 24.06 -18.39 -7.70
C ALA A 127 24.20 -16.91 -7.31
N VAL A 128 24.21 -16.00 -8.30
CA VAL A 128 24.22 -14.56 -8.03
C VAL A 128 22.88 -14.14 -7.44
N VAL A 129 21.77 -14.61 -8.01
CA VAL A 129 20.43 -14.32 -7.49
C VAL A 129 20.30 -14.77 -6.03
N ALA A 130 20.72 -15.99 -5.72
CA ALA A 130 20.70 -16.52 -4.36
C ALA A 130 21.56 -15.70 -3.39
N ARG A 131 22.81 -15.37 -3.78
CA ARG A 131 23.70 -14.56 -2.92
C ARG A 131 23.19 -13.13 -2.74
N THR A 132 22.67 -12.49 -3.78
CA THR A 132 22.07 -11.16 -3.67
C THR A 132 20.87 -11.16 -2.74
N ALA A 133 20.02 -12.18 -2.80
CA ALA A 133 18.89 -12.33 -1.89
C ALA A 133 19.33 -12.45 -0.42
N ASP A 134 20.47 -13.11 -0.18
CA ASP A 134 21.02 -13.33 1.16
C ASP A 134 21.64 -12.06 1.76
N VAL A 135 22.52 -11.39 1.01
CA VAL A 135 23.34 -10.30 1.57
C VAL A 135 22.88 -8.89 1.18
N ALA A 136 22.01 -8.75 0.18
CA ALA A 136 21.64 -7.45 -0.40
C ALA A 136 20.22 -7.46 -1.00
N ASN A 137 19.22 -8.01 -0.29
CA ASN A 137 17.89 -8.25 -0.86
C ASN A 137 17.14 -6.97 -1.30
N THR A 138 17.48 -5.81 -0.75
CA THR A 138 16.86 -4.52 -1.11
C THR A 138 17.67 -3.71 -2.12
N VAL A 139 18.70 -4.31 -2.73
CA VAL A 139 19.58 -3.66 -3.71
C VAL A 139 18.81 -3.06 -4.88
N ARG A 140 19.20 -1.87 -5.30
CA ARG A 140 18.74 -1.23 -6.53
C ARG A 140 19.71 -1.55 -7.66
N VAL A 141 19.18 -1.90 -8.82
CA VAL A 141 20.01 -2.20 -10.02
C VAL A 141 20.80 -0.96 -10.49
N GLU A 142 20.34 0.23 -10.15
CA GLU A 142 21.05 1.49 -10.44
C GLU A 142 22.34 1.65 -9.62
N THR A 143 22.41 1.03 -8.43
CA THR A 143 23.48 1.20 -7.44
C THR A 143 23.84 -0.17 -6.85
N THR A 144 24.74 -0.89 -7.54
CA THR A 144 25.12 -2.26 -7.20
C THR A 144 26.48 -2.38 -6.52
N GLU A 145 27.16 -1.26 -6.28
CA GLU A 145 28.52 -1.21 -5.74
C GLU A 145 28.61 -1.97 -4.40
N GLY A 146 29.58 -2.87 -4.29
CA GLY A 146 29.79 -3.67 -3.07
C GLY A 146 28.75 -4.77 -2.84
N THR A 147 27.89 -5.07 -3.82
CA THR A 147 26.92 -6.18 -3.76
C THR A 147 27.32 -7.31 -4.71
N PRO A 148 26.73 -8.52 -4.60
CA PRO A 148 27.00 -9.60 -5.57
C PRO A 148 26.58 -9.28 -7.02
N LEU A 149 25.81 -8.21 -7.26
CA LEU A 149 25.45 -7.74 -8.60
C LEU A 149 26.50 -6.82 -9.23
N ASP A 150 27.49 -6.37 -8.46
CA ASP A 150 28.51 -5.44 -8.93
C ASP A 150 29.29 -6.01 -10.11
N GLY A 151 29.38 -5.24 -11.20
CA GLY A 151 29.91 -5.67 -12.50
C GLY A 151 29.08 -6.73 -13.24
N VAL A 152 28.52 -7.72 -12.54
CA VAL A 152 27.73 -8.83 -13.10
C VAL A 152 26.50 -8.31 -13.85
N ILE A 153 25.82 -7.31 -13.30
CA ILE A 153 24.62 -6.77 -13.92
C ILE A 153 24.90 -6.08 -15.26
N ASP A 154 26.06 -5.40 -15.37
CA ASP A 154 26.45 -4.71 -16.60
C ASP A 154 26.91 -5.68 -17.67
N GLU A 155 27.71 -6.68 -17.26
CA GLU A 155 28.15 -7.77 -18.13
C GLU A 155 26.94 -8.50 -18.72
N TRP A 156 25.99 -8.89 -17.87
CA TRP A 156 24.77 -9.57 -18.30
C TRP A 156 23.89 -8.67 -19.18
N ALA A 157 23.76 -7.37 -18.84
CA ALA A 157 23.00 -6.42 -19.63
C ALA A 157 23.60 -6.27 -21.03
N ALA A 158 24.91 -6.03 -21.13
CA ALA A 158 25.62 -5.90 -22.39
C ALA A 158 25.50 -7.17 -23.24
N HIS A 159 25.64 -8.35 -22.64
CA HIS A 159 25.52 -9.63 -23.32
C HIS A 159 24.11 -9.89 -23.89
N ASN A 160 23.07 -9.39 -23.22
CA ASN A 160 21.67 -9.59 -23.58
C ASN A 160 21.03 -8.38 -24.29
N GLY A 161 21.82 -7.36 -24.63
CA GLY A 161 21.33 -6.19 -25.37
C GLY A 161 20.46 -5.25 -24.53
N PHE A 162 20.69 -5.18 -23.23
CA PHE A 162 20.07 -4.22 -22.30
C PHE A 162 21.10 -3.19 -21.83
N THR A 163 20.61 -2.08 -21.29
CA THR A 163 21.41 -1.17 -20.46
C THR A 163 21.03 -1.31 -18.98
N ARG A 164 21.93 -0.92 -18.07
CA ARG A 164 21.62 -0.86 -16.63
C ARG A 164 20.37 -0.02 -16.34
N ALA A 165 20.22 1.12 -17.02
CA ALA A 165 19.05 1.99 -16.88
C ALA A 165 17.73 1.32 -17.32
N GLU A 166 17.76 0.43 -18.31
CA GLU A 166 16.59 -0.35 -18.70
C GLU A 166 16.24 -1.40 -17.65
N LEU A 167 17.23 -2.08 -17.08
CA LEU A 167 17.04 -3.05 -16.00
C LEU A 167 16.53 -2.39 -14.71
N ALA A 168 17.03 -1.20 -14.40
CA ALA A 168 16.52 -0.36 -13.34
C ALA A 168 15.05 0.00 -13.53
N ARG A 169 14.65 0.38 -14.76
CA ARG A 169 13.24 0.63 -15.10
C ARG A 169 12.37 -0.62 -14.96
N ILE A 170 12.93 -1.81 -15.18
CA ILE A 170 12.24 -3.08 -14.97
C ILE A 170 12.04 -3.35 -13.46
N GLN A 171 12.95 -2.92 -12.60
CA GLN A 171 12.90 -3.17 -11.16
C GLN A 171 11.76 -2.39 -10.47
N PRO A 172 10.74 -3.06 -9.91
CA PRO A 172 9.71 -2.39 -9.11
C PRO A 172 10.15 -2.22 -7.66
N THR A 173 9.44 -1.36 -6.94
CA THR A 173 9.45 -1.32 -5.47
C THR A 173 8.15 -1.88 -4.91
N TYR A 174 8.23 -2.53 -3.75
CA TYR A 174 7.12 -3.20 -3.07
C TYR A 174 6.90 -2.56 -1.71
N PRO A 175 5.64 -2.39 -1.27
CA PRO A 175 5.37 -1.87 0.06
C PRO A 175 5.78 -2.88 1.13
N HIS A 176 6.15 -2.37 2.29
CA HIS A 176 6.39 -3.17 3.47
C HIS A 176 5.15 -3.98 3.86
N GLY A 177 5.33 -5.25 4.25
CA GLY A 177 4.28 -6.23 4.56
C GLY A 177 3.26 -5.80 5.62
N VAL A 178 3.56 -4.74 6.37
CA VAL A 178 2.61 -4.03 7.23
C VAL A 178 2.84 -2.53 7.07
N GLN A 179 2.00 -1.89 6.27
CA GLN A 179 1.70 -0.46 6.46
C GLN A 179 0.50 -0.39 7.40
N PHE A 180 0.76 -0.42 8.71
CA PHE A 180 -0.15 0.27 9.62
C PHE A 180 0.03 1.75 9.29
N ALA A 181 -0.91 2.24 8.49
CA ALA A 181 -0.88 3.53 7.88
C ALA A 181 -0.79 4.62 8.95
N THR A 182 0.38 5.25 9.08
CA THR A 182 0.53 6.47 9.86
C THR A 182 -0.01 7.70 9.14
N THR A 183 -0.83 7.53 8.10
CA THR A 183 -1.60 8.59 7.43
C THR A 183 -2.85 7.98 6.79
N CYS A 184 -3.95 7.96 7.54
CA CYS A 184 -5.30 7.57 7.10
C CYS A 184 -5.44 6.17 6.48
N GLY A 185 -4.95 5.12 7.14
CA GLY A 185 -5.48 3.77 6.88
C GLY A 185 -5.34 3.27 5.42
N PRO A 186 -6.28 2.42 4.96
CA PRO A 186 -6.28 1.84 3.61
C PRO A 186 -6.79 2.80 2.50
N VAL A 187 -7.18 4.02 2.86
CA VAL A 187 -7.82 4.99 1.96
C VAL A 187 -7.02 6.27 1.98
N ALA A 188 -6.67 6.82 0.81
CA ALA A 188 -5.98 8.10 0.78
C ALA A 188 -6.72 9.16 1.63
N CYS A 189 -6.03 9.97 2.42
CA CYS A 189 -6.66 10.91 3.37
C CYS A 189 -7.73 11.80 2.73
N TRP A 190 -7.58 12.16 1.45
CA TRP A 190 -8.56 12.95 0.71
C TRP A 190 -9.86 12.16 0.43
N VAL A 191 -9.80 10.84 0.26
CA VAL A 191 -10.97 9.96 0.09
C VAL A 191 -11.71 9.81 1.41
N ALA A 192 -10.99 9.59 2.51
CA ALA A 192 -11.58 9.54 3.85
C ALA A 192 -12.24 10.89 4.21
N GLY A 193 -11.54 12.00 3.94
CA GLY A 193 -12.08 13.35 4.08
C GLY A 193 -13.32 13.61 3.23
N ALA A 194 -13.30 13.22 1.95
CA ALA A 194 -14.44 13.37 1.05
C ALA A 194 -15.65 12.53 1.49
N ALA A 195 -15.43 11.30 1.95
CA ALA A 195 -16.50 10.43 2.47
C ALA A 195 -17.12 11.00 3.75
N CYS A 196 -16.31 11.45 4.71
CA CYS A 196 -16.79 12.08 5.93
C CYS A 196 -17.56 13.38 5.64
N ALA A 197 -17.06 14.19 4.71
CA ALA A 197 -17.72 15.42 4.28
C ALA A 197 -19.09 15.12 3.63
N LEU A 198 -19.17 14.11 2.75
CA LEU A 198 -20.42 13.67 2.13
C LEU A 198 -21.47 13.26 3.17
N VAL A 199 -21.08 12.46 4.17
CA VAL A 199 -21.98 12.03 5.24
C VAL A 199 -22.40 13.22 6.11
N GLY A 200 -21.46 14.08 6.50
CA GLY A 200 -21.76 15.30 7.26
C GLY A 200 -22.74 16.22 6.53
N SER A 201 -22.53 16.45 5.23
CA SER A 201 -23.43 17.26 4.39
C SER A 201 -24.81 16.63 4.24
N ALA A 202 -24.90 15.30 4.11
CA ALA A 202 -26.18 14.60 4.01
C ALA A 202 -26.99 14.70 5.32
N VAL A 203 -26.33 14.54 6.47
CA VAL A 203 -26.97 14.71 7.79
C VAL A 203 -27.43 16.15 7.97
N PHE A 204 -26.58 17.12 7.64
CA PHE A 204 -26.94 18.55 7.68
C PHE A 204 -28.18 18.83 6.82
N ALA A 205 -28.22 18.37 5.58
CA ALA A 205 -29.35 18.59 4.68
C ALA A 205 -30.65 17.94 5.22
N ALA A 206 -30.56 16.74 5.79
CA ALA A 206 -31.70 16.04 6.38
C ALA A 206 -32.23 16.77 7.62
N THR A 207 -31.36 17.16 8.56
CA THR A 207 -31.78 17.87 9.78
C THR A 207 -32.31 19.26 9.48
N GLU A 208 -31.76 19.94 8.48
CA GLU A 208 -32.25 21.24 8.02
C GLU A 208 -33.65 21.10 7.41
N TRP A 209 -33.88 20.10 6.56
CA TRP A 209 -35.20 19.83 5.97
C TRP A 209 -36.27 19.55 7.03
N VAL A 210 -35.94 18.72 8.04
CA VAL A 210 -36.85 18.44 9.17
C VAL A 210 -37.09 19.71 10.00
N GLY A 211 -36.04 20.49 10.29
CA GLY A 211 -36.14 21.75 11.02
C GLY A 211 -37.07 22.76 10.33
N TYR A 212 -36.95 22.90 9.00
CA TYR A 212 -37.84 23.76 8.21
C TYR A 212 -39.31 23.36 8.32
N ARG A 213 -39.61 22.06 8.30
CA ARG A 213 -40.97 21.54 8.45
C ARG A 213 -41.53 21.84 9.85
N LEU A 214 -40.80 21.48 10.91
CA LEU A 214 -41.24 21.65 12.29
C LEU A 214 -41.40 23.12 12.69
N VAL A 215 -40.42 23.96 12.35
CA VAL A 215 -40.46 25.40 12.68
C VAL A 215 -41.55 26.12 11.89
N GLY A 216 -41.85 25.65 10.67
CA GLY A 216 -42.99 26.12 9.87
C GLY A 216 -44.32 25.84 10.57
N GLU A 217 -44.49 24.65 11.13
CA GLU A 217 -45.70 24.22 11.83
C GLU A 217 -45.88 24.92 13.20
N TRP A 218 -44.78 25.17 13.94
CA TRP A 218 -44.84 25.81 15.27
C TRP A 218 -45.07 27.33 15.25
N PHE A 219 -44.67 28.02 14.18
CA PHE A 219 -44.80 29.48 14.06
C PHE A 219 -45.48 29.92 12.76
N PRO A 220 -46.75 29.52 12.51
CA PRO A 220 -47.43 29.81 11.25
C PRO A 220 -47.64 31.31 11.01
N ALA A 221 -47.98 32.07 12.06
CA ALA A 221 -48.34 33.49 11.98
C ALA A 221 -47.28 34.48 12.49
N LYS A 222 -46.07 34.01 12.88
CA LYS A 222 -45.03 34.86 13.50
C LYS A 222 -43.72 34.79 12.70
N PRO A 223 -43.59 35.58 11.61
CA PRO A 223 -42.49 35.46 10.67
C PRO A 223 -41.11 35.75 11.29
N LEU A 224 -41.03 36.68 12.24
CA LEU A 224 -39.78 37.02 12.93
C LEU A 224 -39.29 35.89 13.85
N LYS A 225 -40.19 35.29 14.63
CA LYS A 225 -39.86 34.13 15.49
C LYS A 225 -39.48 32.91 14.66
N ARG A 226 -40.17 32.69 13.54
CA ARG A 226 -39.85 31.63 12.58
C ARG A 226 -38.44 31.79 12.01
N ARG A 227 -38.08 32.99 11.55
CA ARG A 227 -36.73 33.28 11.02
C ARG A 227 -35.64 33.10 12.09
N ALA A 228 -35.89 33.58 13.31
CA ALA A 228 -34.94 33.42 14.41
C ALA A 228 -34.75 31.94 14.81
N ALA A 229 -35.83 31.17 14.88
CA ALA A 229 -35.78 29.74 15.20
C ALA A 229 -35.08 28.93 14.10
N LEU A 230 -35.33 29.23 12.82
CA LEU A 230 -34.61 28.61 11.70
C LEU A 230 -33.11 28.94 11.77
N GLY A 231 -32.75 30.22 11.92
CA GLY A 231 -31.34 30.62 11.99
C GLY A 231 -30.58 29.94 13.15
N TYR A 232 -31.23 29.78 14.31
CA TYR A 232 -30.68 29.02 15.42
C TYR A 232 -30.51 27.53 15.11
N ALA A 233 -31.53 26.90 14.52
CA ALA A 233 -31.47 25.48 14.13
C ALA A 233 -30.37 25.21 13.08
N THR A 234 -30.25 26.06 12.06
CA THR A 234 -29.20 25.97 11.04
C THR A 234 -27.81 26.08 11.66
N ALA A 235 -27.62 27.02 12.60
CA ALA A 235 -26.33 27.18 13.29
C ALA A 235 -25.97 25.93 14.11
N MET A 236 -26.91 25.38 14.87
CA MET A 236 -26.70 24.14 15.64
C MET A 236 -26.43 22.93 14.73
N ASN A 237 -27.15 22.82 13.61
CA ASN A 237 -26.91 21.78 12.60
C ASN A 237 -25.50 21.87 12.01
N GLY A 238 -24.97 23.08 11.80
CA GLY A 238 -23.61 23.28 11.29
C GLY A 238 -22.56 22.71 12.25
N PHE A 239 -22.68 23.00 13.54
CA PHE A 239 -21.78 22.42 14.56
C PHE A 239 -21.92 20.90 14.67
N LEU A 240 -23.16 20.38 14.65
CA LEU A 240 -23.42 18.95 14.74
C LEU A 240 -22.84 18.19 13.54
N ALA A 241 -22.98 18.72 12.32
CA ALA A 241 -22.46 18.10 11.11
C ALA A 241 -20.93 18.05 11.10
N VAL A 242 -20.26 19.12 11.52
CA VAL A 242 -18.80 19.15 11.66
C VAL A 242 -18.33 18.18 12.73
N PHE A 243 -19.00 18.15 13.89
CA PHE A 243 -18.67 17.23 14.97
C PHE A 243 -18.83 15.76 14.55
N LEU A 244 -19.93 15.42 13.86
CA LEU A 244 -20.16 14.08 13.32
C LEU A 244 -19.11 13.70 12.27
N ALA A 245 -18.76 14.63 11.38
CA ALA A 245 -17.70 14.40 10.38
C ALA A 245 -16.34 14.15 11.04
N LEU A 246 -16.00 14.87 12.11
CA LEU A 246 -14.77 14.65 12.89
C LEU A 246 -14.77 13.31 13.63
N LEU A 247 -15.91 12.92 14.22
CA LEU A 247 -16.06 11.61 14.85
C LEU A 247 -15.91 10.47 13.83
N LEU A 248 -16.55 10.60 12.67
CA LEU A 248 -16.42 9.63 11.58
C LEU A 248 -15.00 9.59 11.04
N TYR A 249 -14.35 10.74 10.91
CA TYR A 249 -12.96 10.85 10.50
C TYR A 249 -12.01 10.17 11.49
N ALA A 250 -12.27 10.30 12.79
CA ALA A 250 -11.50 9.63 13.84
C ALA A 250 -11.66 8.10 13.87
N LEU A 251 -12.66 7.54 13.16
CA LEU A 251 -12.82 6.10 12.96
C LEU A 251 -11.99 5.55 11.79
N PHE A 252 -11.38 6.42 10.98
CA PHE A 252 -10.36 6.02 10.01
C PHE A 252 -9.00 5.97 10.72
N PRO A 253 -8.36 4.78 10.84
CA PRO A 253 -7.08 4.63 11.51
C PRO A 253 -5.95 5.36 10.78
#